data_AF-A0A538FZL0-F1
#
_entry.id   AF-A0A538FZL0-F1
#
_cell.length_a   1.000
_cell.length_b   1.000
_cell.length_c   1.000
_cell.angle_alpha   90.00
_cell.angle_beta   90.00
_cell.angle_gamma   90.00
#
_symmetry.space_group_name_H-M   'P 1'
#
loop_
_entity.id
_entity.type
_entity.pdbx_description
1 polymer ?
#
loop_
_entity_poly.entity_id
_entity_poly.type
_entity_poly.pdbx_seq_one_letter_code
_entity_poly.pdbx_strand_id
1 'polypeptide(L)'
;MPAASRRRASQLPFVFSTSPERSSLPIVTIAAVAIVGQYGFVEIRPFDAADSSAAAELVRPLQPGILVTPAYLAHRERSEPERAQRRSWLALEGGEILGFATSAVKWDEPGSVGRFWIGVRPDRRERGIGAALYELAERHAGALGVQRVTVEVDDDQDGRRFVEARGFEPVSAEFISSLDPRMADLGEFDDLMAETSAAGFELTTLQAMARRRDDLTEFYEAAGAWPPGGGNRITAEDLWRFIFERPDLSWDGSFVILDEQGRLVSLASLVVDRANRRAENDWTATLPDVRGRRLALLGKLATLRWARDAGIREIVTANDDDNVPMLTLNQRLGYRRLYAQVELARAL
;
A
#
# COMPACT_ATOMS: atom_id res chain seq x y z
N MET A 1 29.97 50.41 -7.24
CA MET A 1 30.98 50.06 -8.27
C MET A 1 30.84 48.59 -8.61
N PRO A 2 30.88 48.23 -9.90
CA PRO A 2 29.63 47.82 -10.55
C PRO A 2 29.74 46.58 -11.47
N ALA A 3 28.57 45.99 -11.71
CA ALA A 3 28.02 45.43 -12.95
C ALA A 3 28.94 44.79 -14.02
N ALA A 4 28.56 43.59 -14.48
CA ALA A 4 27.99 43.34 -15.81
C ALA A 4 27.88 41.82 -16.05
N SER A 5 26.69 41.23 -16.21
CA SER A 5 25.97 41.15 -17.49
C SER A 5 26.84 40.74 -18.68
N ARG A 6 26.66 39.49 -19.17
CA ARG A 6 26.50 39.23 -20.61
C ARG A 6 25.44 38.16 -20.86
N ARG A 7 24.30 38.62 -21.39
CA ARG A 7 23.42 37.84 -22.27
C ARG A 7 24.12 37.58 -23.61
N ARG A 8 23.83 36.44 -24.24
CA ARG A 8 23.43 36.23 -25.66
C ARG A 8 22.96 34.77 -25.78
N ALA A 9 21.68 34.51 -25.99
CA ALA A 9 20.99 34.46 -27.30
C ALA A 9 21.60 33.34 -28.17
N SER A 10 21.01 32.15 -28.15
CA SER A 10 19.85 31.70 -28.96
C SER A 10 20.29 31.03 -30.25
N GLN A 11 19.95 29.75 -30.41
CA GLN A 11 19.52 29.15 -31.68
C GLN A 11 18.93 27.74 -31.40
N LEU A 12 17.60 27.71 -31.30
CA LEU A 12 16.74 26.61 -31.77
C LEU A 12 16.80 26.58 -33.33
N PRO A 13 16.22 25.61 -34.06
CA PRO A 13 15.29 24.55 -33.64
C PRO A 13 15.62 23.15 -34.22
N PHE A 14 14.95 22.10 -33.74
CA PHE A 14 14.33 21.14 -34.67
C PHE A 14 13.00 20.67 -34.08
N VAL A 15 11.93 21.15 -34.71
CA VAL A 15 10.57 20.64 -34.62
C VAL A 15 10.43 19.63 -35.75
N PHE A 16 9.93 18.44 -35.45
CA PHE A 16 9.04 17.74 -36.38
C PHE A 16 7.83 17.24 -35.60
N SER A 17 6.73 17.98 -35.75
CA SER A 17 5.39 17.43 -35.64
C SER A 17 4.99 17.01 -37.06
N THR A 18 4.59 15.75 -37.24
CA THR A 18 3.44 15.38 -38.08
C THR A 18 3.04 13.94 -37.76
N SER A 19 1.75 13.75 -37.49
CA SER A 19 0.97 12.54 -37.77
C SER A 19 -0.24 13.03 -38.58
N PRO A 20 -1.02 12.19 -39.31
CA PRO A 20 -0.90 10.75 -39.60
C PRO A 20 -1.10 10.39 -41.10
N GLU A 21 -1.11 9.08 -41.38
CA GLU A 21 -1.75 8.34 -42.51
C GLU A 21 -0.88 7.68 -43.61
N ARG A 22 -1.09 6.34 -43.67
CA ARG A 22 -1.08 5.37 -44.79
C ARG A 22 0.14 4.46 -45.05
N SER A 23 -0.12 3.17 -44.81
CA SER A 23 0.40 1.97 -45.52
C SER A 23 1.88 1.62 -45.30
N SER A 24 2.38 0.40 -45.14
CA SER A 24 1.92 -1.01 -45.24
C SER A 24 3.06 -1.86 -44.65
N LEU A 25 2.75 -2.92 -43.86
CA LEU A 25 3.57 -4.02 -43.27
C LEU A 25 5.03 -4.22 -43.75
N PRO A 26 5.97 -4.88 -43.00
CA PRO A 26 5.93 -5.50 -41.66
C PRO A 26 7.18 -5.16 -40.78
N ILE A 27 7.32 -5.82 -39.60
CA ILE A 27 8.54 -5.92 -38.74
C ILE A 27 8.74 -4.79 -37.72
N VAL A 28 8.24 -5.02 -36.50
CA VAL A 28 8.85 -4.46 -35.28
C VAL A 28 8.97 -5.58 -34.25
N THR A 29 10.01 -6.39 -34.42
CA THR A 29 10.64 -7.15 -33.34
C THR A 29 11.65 -6.20 -32.71
N ILE A 30 11.33 -5.60 -31.55
CA ILE A 30 12.33 -4.90 -30.74
C ILE A 30 12.25 -5.39 -29.29
N ALA A 31 13.12 -6.38 -29.05
CA ALA A 31 13.91 -6.61 -27.86
C ALA A 31 13.19 -6.69 -26.50
N ALA A 32 12.60 -7.86 -26.25
CA ALA A 32 12.86 -8.54 -24.99
C ALA A 32 14.38 -8.73 -24.87
N VAL A 33 15.03 -7.95 -24.01
CA VAL A 33 16.43 -8.20 -23.66
C VAL A 33 16.44 -9.42 -22.75
N ALA A 34 16.55 -10.60 -23.37
CA ALA A 34 17.11 -11.76 -22.71
C ALA A 34 18.55 -11.39 -22.33
N ILE A 35 18.80 -11.23 -21.03
CA ILE A 35 20.15 -11.17 -20.50
C ILE A 35 20.73 -12.58 -20.68
N VAL A 36 21.34 -12.83 -21.84
CA VAL A 36 22.09 -14.06 -22.10
C VAL A 36 23.47 -13.89 -21.50
N GLY A 37 23.59 -14.30 -20.24
CA GLY A 37 24.85 -14.41 -19.53
C GLY A 37 24.75 -15.50 -18.47
N GLN A 38 25.05 -16.74 -18.86
CA GLN A 38 25.41 -17.86 -17.97
C GLN A 38 24.49 -18.28 -16.80
N TYR A 39 23.21 -17.93 -16.80
CA TYR A 39 22.24 -18.47 -15.84
C TYR A 39 21.01 -19.02 -16.59
N GLY A 40 20.38 -20.07 -16.06
CA GLY A 40 19.18 -20.70 -16.64
C GLY A 40 18.16 -19.65 -17.08
N PHE A 41 17.41 -19.96 -18.14
CA PHE A 41 16.54 -19.01 -18.88
C PHE A 41 15.47 -18.36 -17.97
N VAL A 42 15.86 -17.33 -17.22
CA VAL A 42 14.94 -16.48 -16.47
C VAL A 42 14.46 -15.37 -17.40
N GLU A 43 13.18 -15.41 -17.72
CA GLU A 43 12.48 -14.35 -18.46
C GLU A 43 11.94 -13.33 -17.47
N ILE A 44 12.12 -12.02 -17.74
CA ILE A 44 11.43 -10.97 -17.01
C ILE A 44 10.45 -10.27 -17.94
N ARG A 45 9.17 -10.24 -17.56
CA ARG A 45 8.10 -9.60 -18.33
C ARG A 45 7.17 -8.77 -17.43
N PRO A 46 6.39 -7.83 -17.98
CA PRO A 46 5.35 -7.15 -17.24
C PRO A 46 4.36 -8.13 -16.59
N PHE A 47 3.88 -7.78 -15.42
CA PHE A 47 2.78 -8.45 -14.73
C PHE A 47 1.46 -8.19 -15.48
N ASP A 48 0.67 -9.24 -15.67
CA ASP A 48 -0.70 -9.16 -16.18
C ASP A 48 -1.69 -9.59 -15.08
N ALA A 49 -2.92 -9.07 -15.12
CA ALA A 49 -3.97 -9.44 -14.15
C ALA A 49 -4.28 -10.95 -14.16
N ALA A 50 -4.03 -11.66 -15.26
CA ALA A 50 -4.14 -13.12 -15.33
C ALA A 50 -3.11 -13.84 -14.45
N ASP A 51 -1.98 -13.21 -14.13
CA ASP A 51 -0.93 -13.76 -13.27
C ASP A 51 -1.24 -13.63 -11.78
N SER A 52 -2.28 -12.87 -11.41
CA SER A 52 -2.58 -12.50 -10.03
C SER A 52 -2.60 -13.66 -9.03
N SER A 53 -3.09 -14.83 -9.43
CA SER A 53 -3.16 -15.98 -8.51
C SER A 53 -1.77 -16.48 -8.14
N ALA A 54 -0.95 -16.78 -9.16
CA ALA A 54 0.41 -17.28 -8.98
C ALA A 54 1.34 -16.22 -8.37
N ALA A 55 1.18 -14.95 -8.77
CA ALA A 55 1.92 -13.85 -8.16
C ALA A 55 1.59 -13.69 -6.67
N ALA A 56 0.32 -13.80 -6.28
CA ALA A 56 -0.06 -13.69 -4.88
C ALA A 56 0.45 -14.88 -4.04
N GLU A 57 0.54 -16.08 -4.61
CA GLU A 57 1.17 -17.25 -3.95
C GLU A 57 2.65 -17.02 -3.66
N LEU A 58 3.38 -16.34 -4.57
CA LEU A 58 4.76 -15.93 -4.33
C LEU A 58 4.86 -14.81 -3.29
N VAL A 59 4.05 -13.76 -3.41
CA VAL A 59 4.24 -12.52 -2.64
C VAL A 59 3.79 -12.68 -1.18
N ARG A 60 2.71 -13.40 -0.90
CA ARG A 60 2.18 -13.59 0.47
C ARG A 60 3.23 -14.01 1.51
N PRO A 61 4.03 -15.07 1.30
CA PRO A 61 5.06 -15.45 2.27
C PRO A 61 6.26 -14.49 2.31
N LEU A 62 6.46 -13.67 1.28
CA LEU A 62 7.55 -12.70 1.20
C LEU A 62 7.19 -11.34 1.82
N GLN A 63 5.90 -11.03 1.96
CA GLN A 63 5.41 -9.79 2.55
C GLN A 63 4.29 -10.07 3.57
N PRO A 64 4.59 -10.77 4.68
CA PRO A 64 3.59 -11.14 5.67
C PRO A 64 3.01 -9.93 6.42
N GLY A 65 3.58 -8.73 6.31
CA GLY A 65 3.06 -7.55 7.01
C GLY A 65 1.70 -7.06 6.53
N ILE A 66 1.35 -7.36 5.27
CA ILE A 66 0.12 -6.88 4.62
C ILE A 66 -0.70 -8.04 4.07
N LEU A 67 -1.94 -7.76 3.68
CA LEU A 67 -2.81 -8.71 3.00
C LEU A 67 -2.61 -8.64 1.48
N VAL A 68 -2.18 -9.76 0.88
CA VAL A 68 -2.01 -9.88 -0.57
C VAL A 68 -2.93 -10.95 -1.14
N THR A 69 -3.99 -10.50 -1.81
CA THR A 69 -4.92 -11.37 -2.54
C THR A 69 -4.74 -11.22 -4.06
N PRO A 70 -5.11 -12.23 -4.87
CA PRO A 70 -5.07 -12.09 -6.33
C PRO A 70 -5.93 -10.92 -6.82
N ALA A 71 -7.09 -10.70 -6.19
CA ALA A 71 -7.98 -9.60 -6.50
C ALA A 71 -7.33 -8.24 -6.18
N TYR A 72 -6.66 -8.12 -5.03
CA TYR A 72 -5.92 -6.91 -4.65
C TYR A 72 -4.80 -6.60 -5.65
N LEU A 73 -3.99 -7.61 -6.05
CA LEU A 73 -2.94 -7.44 -7.06
C LEU A 73 -3.49 -6.90 -8.39
N ALA A 74 -4.61 -7.46 -8.85
CA ALA A 74 -5.24 -7.02 -10.09
C ALA A 74 -5.86 -5.62 -9.95
N HIS A 75 -6.48 -5.35 -8.80
CA HIS A 75 -7.14 -4.08 -8.52
C HIS A 75 -6.13 -2.93 -8.48
N ARG A 76 -5.02 -3.06 -7.74
CA ARG A 76 -4.04 -1.96 -7.60
C ARG A 76 -3.41 -1.51 -8.91
N GLU A 77 -3.23 -2.41 -9.88
CA GLU A 77 -2.71 -2.04 -11.21
C GLU A 77 -3.70 -1.19 -12.02
N ARG A 78 -4.99 -1.24 -11.70
CA ARG A 78 -6.06 -0.54 -12.44
C ARG A 78 -6.66 0.65 -11.69
N SER A 79 -6.66 0.61 -10.36
CA SER A 79 -7.35 1.60 -9.53
C SER A 79 -6.48 2.80 -9.16
N GLU A 80 -5.15 2.63 -9.16
CA GLU A 80 -4.25 3.75 -8.93
C GLU A 80 -4.33 4.77 -10.08
N PRO A 81 -4.25 6.07 -9.77
CA PRO A 81 -4.34 7.10 -10.80
C PRO A 81 -3.13 7.09 -11.72
N GLU A 82 -3.29 7.58 -12.95
CA GLU A 82 -2.22 7.61 -13.97
C GLU A 82 -0.92 8.24 -13.46
N ARG A 83 -1.03 9.25 -12.59
CA ARG A 83 0.12 9.93 -11.96
C ARG A 83 0.96 9.03 -11.03
N ALA A 84 0.41 7.90 -10.56
CA ALA A 84 1.16 6.88 -9.84
C ALA A 84 2.15 6.16 -10.75
N GLN A 85 1.86 6.09 -12.06
CA GLN A 85 2.71 5.45 -13.08
C GLN A 85 3.16 4.04 -12.65
N ARG A 86 2.31 3.27 -11.97
CA ARG A 86 2.68 1.94 -11.46
C ARG A 86 3.10 1.01 -12.60
N ARG A 87 4.17 0.27 -12.35
CA ARG A 87 4.57 -0.88 -13.17
C ARG A 87 4.99 -2.04 -12.29
N SER A 88 4.58 -3.24 -12.68
CA SER A 88 4.94 -4.48 -12.01
C SER A 88 5.52 -5.48 -13.01
N TRP A 89 6.43 -6.33 -12.53
CA TRP A 89 7.16 -7.32 -13.33
C TRP A 89 7.21 -8.67 -12.64
N LEU A 90 7.30 -9.72 -13.43
CA LEU A 90 7.50 -11.10 -13.02
C LEU A 90 8.82 -11.61 -13.58
N ALA A 91 9.59 -12.32 -12.76
CA ALA A 91 10.69 -13.15 -13.20
C ALA A 91 10.21 -14.60 -13.27
N LEU A 92 10.36 -15.27 -14.40
CA LEU A 92 9.88 -16.63 -14.63
C LEU A 92 10.96 -17.56 -15.18
N GLU A 93 10.91 -18.83 -14.80
CA GLU A 93 11.71 -19.91 -15.41
C GLU A 93 10.77 -21.07 -15.74
N GLY A 94 10.67 -21.43 -17.03
CA GLY A 94 9.77 -22.52 -17.45
C GLY A 94 8.28 -22.30 -17.11
N GLY A 95 7.84 -21.03 -17.00
CA GLY A 95 6.47 -20.66 -16.60
C GLY A 95 6.25 -20.58 -15.08
N GLU A 96 7.23 -20.97 -14.26
CA GLU A 96 7.19 -20.84 -12.81
C GLU A 96 7.63 -19.42 -12.42
N ILE A 97 6.82 -18.72 -11.60
CA ILE A 97 7.17 -17.39 -11.10
C ILE A 97 8.22 -17.51 -9.99
N LEU A 98 9.40 -16.92 -10.23
CA LEU A 98 10.54 -16.91 -9.31
C LEU A 98 10.69 -15.59 -8.55
N GLY A 99 10.17 -14.50 -9.09
CA GLY A 99 10.27 -13.18 -8.49
C GLY A 99 9.17 -12.24 -8.94
N PHE A 100 8.89 -11.23 -8.13
CA PHE A 100 7.94 -10.17 -8.39
C PHE A 100 8.58 -8.83 -8.03
N ALA A 101 8.33 -7.81 -8.85
CA ALA A 101 8.72 -6.45 -8.54
C ALA A 101 7.61 -5.47 -8.89
N THR A 102 7.52 -4.36 -8.16
CA THR A 102 6.64 -3.25 -8.49
C THR A 102 7.33 -1.92 -8.20
N SER A 103 7.04 -0.88 -9.00
CA SER A 103 7.57 0.47 -8.85
C SER A 103 6.50 1.49 -9.24
N ALA A 104 6.34 2.53 -8.42
CA ALA A 104 5.33 3.59 -8.61
C ALA A 104 5.79 4.90 -7.96
N VAL A 105 5.17 6.01 -8.35
CA VAL A 105 5.23 7.28 -7.59
C VAL A 105 4.28 7.16 -6.40
N LYS A 106 4.72 7.63 -5.22
CA LYS A 106 3.83 7.86 -4.08
C LYS A 106 2.91 9.05 -4.38
N TRP A 107 1.79 8.75 -5.04
CA TRP A 107 0.84 9.74 -5.54
C TRP A 107 -0.02 10.38 -4.44
N ASP A 108 0.06 9.81 -3.25
CA ASP A 108 -0.62 10.15 -2.00
C ASP A 108 0.25 10.96 -1.04
N GLU A 109 1.56 11.11 -1.33
CA GLU A 109 2.49 11.91 -0.54
C GLU A 109 2.94 13.19 -1.30
N PRO A 110 3.31 14.26 -0.57
CA PRO A 110 3.99 15.41 -1.14
C PRO A 110 5.36 15.05 -1.75
N GLY A 111 5.69 15.71 -2.85
CA GLY A 111 7.04 15.64 -3.46
C GLY A 111 7.14 14.62 -4.60
N SER A 112 8.36 14.44 -5.08
CA SER A 112 8.69 13.49 -6.17
C SER A 112 9.34 12.25 -5.57
N VAL A 113 8.55 11.43 -4.89
CA VAL A 113 9.02 10.22 -4.18
C VAL A 113 8.52 8.98 -4.93
N GLY A 114 9.44 8.11 -5.30
CA GLY A 114 9.13 6.77 -5.79
C GLY A 114 9.08 5.76 -4.66
N ARG A 115 8.32 4.69 -4.86
CA ARG A 115 8.33 3.48 -4.04
C ARG A 115 8.53 2.27 -4.92
N PHE A 116 9.27 1.28 -4.43
CA PHE A 116 9.33 -0.03 -5.06
C PHE A 116 9.26 -1.14 -4.02
N TRP A 117 8.93 -2.34 -4.49
CA TRP A 117 9.06 -3.57 -3.70
C TRP A 117 9.54 -4.69 -4.62
N ILE A 118 10.42 -5.55 -4.12
CA ILE A 118 10.98 -6.70 -4.86
C ILE A 118 10.98 -7.91 -3.93
N GLY A 119 10.46 -9.02 -4.43
CA GLY A 119 10.52 -10.32 -3.77
C GLY A 119 11.07 -11.37 -4.71
N VAL A 120 11.99 -12.20 -4.22
CA VAL A 120 12.51 -13.37 -4.94
C VAL A 120 12.30 -14.58 -4.05
N ARG A 121 11.87 -15.69 -4.66
CA ARG A 121 11.75 -16.97 -3.98
C ARG A 121 13.03 -17.31 -3.20
N PRO A 122 12.94 -17.74 -1.93
CA PRO A 122 14.12 -18.03 -1.11
C PRO A 122 15.07 -19.05 -1.76
N ASP A 123 14.54 -20.09 -2.41
CA ASP A 123 15.30 -21.14 -3.11
C ASP A 123 15.90 -20.72 -4.46
N ARG A 124 15.72 -19.44 -4.85
CA ARG A 124 16.24 -18.84 -6.10
C ARG A 124 16.98 -17.53 -5.85
N ARG A 125 17.25 -17.17 -4.59
CA ARG A 125 18.10 -16.02 -4.22
C ARG A 125 19.54 -16.23 -4.69
N GLU A 126 20.31 -15.14 -4.70
CA GLU A 126 21.75 -15.11 -5.06
C GLU A 126 22.07 -15.55 -6.50
N ARG A 127 21.08 -15.50 -7.41
CA ARG A 127 21.22 -15.85 -8.84
C ARG A 127 21.02 -14.66 -9.78
N GLY A 128 21.15 -13.44 -9.27
CA GLY A 128 20.98 -12.21 -10.07
C GLY A 128 19.54 -11.76 -10.34
N ILE A 129 18.52 -12.60 -10.06
CA ILE A 129 17.10 -12.26 -10.30
C ILE A 129 16.69 -10.95 -9.60
N GLY A 130 17.00 -10.81 -8.32
CA GLY A 130 16.68 -9.60 -7.56
C GLY A 130 17.38 -8.36 -8.09
N ALA A 131 18.62 -8.49 -8.58
CA ALA A 131 19.36 -7.40 -9.20
C ALA A 131 18.70 -6.95 -10.52
N ALA A 132 18.33 -7.90 -11.39
CA ALA A 132 17.66 -7.60 -12.65
C ALA A 132 16.29 -6.93 -12.45
N LEU A 133 15.51 -7.39 -11.46
CA LEU A 133 14.24 -6.76 -11.08
C LEU A 133 14.44 -5.35 -10.52
N TYR A 134 15.45 -5.17 -9.67
CA TYR A 134 15.79 -3.85 -9.11
C TYR A 134 16.16 -2.84 -10.19
N GLU A 135 17.00 -3.23 -11.15
CA GLU A 135 17.40 -2.34 -12.23
C GLU A 135 16.20 -1.87 -13.08
N LEU A 136 15.18 -2.73 -13.27
CA LEU A 136 13.94 -2.33 -13.94
C LEU A 136 13.15 -1.30 -13.11
N ALA A 137 12.97 -1.57 -11.82
CA ALA A 137 12.26 -0.68 -10.90
C ALA A 137 12.94 0.69 -10.77
N GLU A 138 14.28 0.69 -10.67
CA GLU A 138 15.12 1.90 -10.59
C GLU A 138 15.10 2.71 -11.89
N ARG A 139 15.27 2.07 -13.05
CA ARG A 139 15.16 2.76 -14.35
C ARG A 139 13.79 3.39 -14.55
N HIS A 140 12.72 2.70 -14.14
CA HIS A 140 11.37 3.23 -14.20
C HIS A 140 11.21 4.46 -13.30
N ALA A 141 11.64 4.39 -12.05
CA ALA A 141 11.62 5.52 -11.13
C ALA A 141 12.43 6.73 -11.67
N GLY A 142 13.64 6.49 -12.18
CA GLY A 142 14.49 7.53 -12.77
C GLY A 142 13.85 8.20 -14.00
N ALA A 143 13.18 7.44 -14.85
CA ALA A 143 12.47 7.98 -16.02
C ALA A 143 11.29 8.91 -15.65
N LEU A 144 10.75 8.76 -14.42
CA LEU A 144 9.67 9.59 -13.89
C LEU A 144 10.17 10.86 -13.20
N GLY A 145 11.49 11.02 -13.03
CA GLY A 145 12.08 12.18 -12.36
C GLY A 145 11.79 12.23 -10.85
N VAL A 146 11.62 11.07 -10.21
CA VAL A 146 11.56 11.02 -8.73
C VAL A 146 12.91 11.40 -8.14
N GLN A 147 12.92 12.22 -7.10
CA GLN A 147 14.13 12.73 -6.45
C GLN A 147 14.66 11.75 -5.40
N ARG A 148 13.79 10.88 -4.89
CA ARG A 148 14.10 9.86 -3.88
C ARG A 148 13.24 8.63 -4.13
N VAL A 149 13.80 7.45 -3.88
CA VAL A 149 13.06 6.18 -3.89
C VAL A 149 13.06 5.58 -2.50
N THR A 150 11.99 4.87 -2.18
CA THR A 150 11.74 4.21 -0.89
C THR A 150 11.42 2.74 -1.08
N VAL A 151 11.74 1.94 -0.07
CA VAL A 151 11.41 0.52 0.03
C VAL A 151 11.23 0.14 1.49
N GLU A 152 10.17 -0.60 1.78
CA GLU A 152 9.97 -1.22 3.07
C GLU A 152 10.55 -2.64 3.06
N VAL A 153 11.28 -2.98 4.12
CA VAL A 153 11.86 -4.31 4.31
C VAL A 153 11.32 -4.88 5.61
N ASP A 154 10.64 -6.02 5.51
CA ASP A 154 10.18 -6.85 6.65
C ASP A 154 11.40 -7.49 7.37
N ASP A 155 11.20 -8.54 8.18
CA ASP A 155 12.27 -9.30 8.83
C ASP A 155 13.08 -10.17 7.85
N ASP A 156 13.71 -9.54 6.85
CA ASP A 156 14.54 -10.16 5.81
C ASP A 156 15.93 -9.50 5.75
N GLN A 157 16.89 -10.09 6.45
CA GLN A 157 18.28 -9.59 6.50
C GLN A 157 18.97 -9.60 5.12
N ASP A 158 18.59 -10.50 4.21
CA ASP A 158 19.17 -10.52 2.87
C ASP A 158 18.63 -9.36 2.03
N GLY A 159 17.31 -9.13 2.08
CA GLY A 159 16.66 -7.98 1.46
C GLY A 159 17.24 -6.66 1.96
N ARG A 160 17.44 -6.56 3.28
CA ARG A 160 18.09 -5.42 3.94
C ARG A 160 19.50 -5.16 3.39
N ARG A 161 20.37 -6.17 3.42
CA ARG A 161 21.74 -6.07 2.87
C ARG A 161 21.74 -5.73 1.38
N PHE A 162 20.78 -6.27 0.62
CA PHE A 162 20.66 -6.03 -0.81
C PHE A 162 20.39 -4.55 -1.14
N VAL A 163 19.50 -3.88 -0.40
CA VAL A 163 19.21 -2.44 -0.63
C VAL A 163 20.26 -1.54 0.00
N GLU A 164 20.81 -1.87 1.17
CA GLU A 164 21.90 -1.09 1.80
C GLU A 164 23.15 -1.07 0.92
N ALA A 165 23.50 -2.19 0.29
CA ALA A 165 24.60 -2.26 -0.69
C ALA A 165 24.39 -1.35 -1.93
N ARG A 166 23.17 -0.86 -2.15
CA ARG A 166 22.80 0.09 -3.21
C ARG A 166 22.69 1.52 -2.71
N GLY A 167 23.06 1.79 -1.46
CA GLY A 167 23.08 3.11 -0.85
C GLY A 167 21.75 3.53 -0.21
N PHE A 168 20.82 2.60 0.03
CA PHE A 168 19.61 2.90 0.79
C PHE A 168 19.92 3.00 2.28
N GLU A 169 19.40 4.04 2.91
CA GLU A 169 19.59 4.31 4.34
C GLU A 169 18.23 4.23 5.06
N PRO A 170 18.18 3.71 6.30
CA PRO A 170 16.95 3.66 7.09
C PRO A 170 16.41 5.06 7.39
N VAL A 171 15.09 5.26 7.24
CA VAL A 171 14.45 6.55 7.50
C VAL A 171 13.33 6.48 8.54
N SER A 172 12.64 5.36 8.64
CA SER A 172 11.55 5.13 9.59
C SER A 172 11.38 3.63 9.86
N ALA A 173 10.62 3.29 10.89
CA ALA A 173 10.25 1.91 11.16
C ALA A 173 8.83 1.80 11.72
N GLU A 174 8.18 0.69 11.40
CA GLU A 174 6.88 0.31 11.93
C GLU A 174 6.97 -1.05 12.63
N PHE A 175 6.07 -1.28 13.59
CA PHE A 175 5.91 -2.60 14.20
C PHE A 175 4.73 -3.36 13.59
N ILE A 176 5.07 -4.43 12.88
CA ILE A 176 4.07 -5.39 12.44
C ILE A 176 3.65 -6.23 13.63
N SER A 177 2.34 -6.31 13.85
CA SER A 177 1.74 -7.08 14.94
C SER A 177 0.62 -7.97 14.43
N SER A 178 0.41 -9.11 15.08
CA SER A 178 -0.65 -10.07 14.75
C SER A 178 -1.52 -10.39 15.95
N LEU A 179 -2.80 -10.67 15.71
CA LEU A 179 -3.73 -11.18 16.70
C LEU A 179 -4.58 -12.31 16.09
N ASP A 180 -4.74 -13.40 16.83
CA ASP A 180 -5.84 -14.34 16.59
C ASP A 180 -7.11 -13.77 17.25
N PRO A 181 -8.15 -13.39 16.48
CA PRO A 181 -9.32 -12.71 17.04
C PRO A 181 -10.12 -13.57 18.05
N ARG A 182 -9.85 -14.88 18.11
CA ARG A 182 -10.42 -15.76 19.16
C ARG A 182 -9.80 -15.54 20.53
N MET A 183 -8.61 -14.97 20.56
CA MET A 183 -7.84 -14.67 21.77
C MET A 183 -7.94 -13.19 22.16
N ALA A 184 -8.70 -12.39 21.39
CA ALA A 184 -8.91 -10.98 21.67
C ALA A 184 -9.62 -10.77 23.01
N ASP A 185 -9.18 -9.79 23.79
CA ASP A 185 -9.93 -9.31 24.95
C ASP A 185 -11.10 -8.45 24.48
N LEU A 186 -12.31 -8.99 24.61
CA LEU A 186 -13.58 -8.32 24.28
C LEU A 186 -14.38 -7.95 25.54
N GLY A 187 -13.78 -8.07 26.73
CA GLY A 187 -14.50 -7.98 28.01
C GLY A 187 -15.21 -6.65 28.25
N GLU A 188 -14.68 -5.55 27.70
CA GLU A 188 -15.28 -4.22 27.83
C GLU A 188 -16.20 -3.82 26.66
N PHE A 189 -16.43 -4.70 25.69
CA PHE A 189 -17.17 -4.35 24.48
C PHE A 189 -18.61 -3.90 24.76
N ASP A 190 -19.35 -4.68 25.55
CA ASP A 190 -20.76 -4.41 25.82
C ASP A 190 -20.95 -3.14 26.68
N ASP A 191 -20.10 -2.95 27.70
CA ASP A 191 -20.12 -1.75 28.54
C ASP A 191 -19.74 -0.50 27.74
N LEU A 192 -18.67 -0.55 26.93
CA LEU A 192 -18.24 0.58 26.11
C LEU A 192 -19.28 0.93 25.02
N MET A 193 -19.94 -0.07 24.45
CA MET A 193 -21.04 0.15 23.51
C MET A 193 -22.22 0.86 24.18
N ALA A 194 -22.60 0.45 25.40
CA ALA A 194 -23.66 1.09 26.16
C ALA A 194 -23.29 2.54 26.56
N GLU A 195 -22.07 2.77 27.03
CA GLU A 195 -21.56 4.12 27.36
C GLU A 195 -21.54 5.04 26.13
N THR A 196 -21.07 4.50 24.99
CA THR A 196 -21.00 5.25 23.72
C THR A 196 -22.40 5.63 23.23
N SER A 197 -23.35 4.71 23.33
CA SER A 197 -24.76 4.97 23.00
C SER A 197 -25.39 6.01 23.93
N ALA A 198 -25.16 5.91 25.24
CA ALA A 198 -25.64 6.88 26.21
C ALA A 198 -25.05 8.28 26.01
N ALA A 199 -23.87 8.37 25.39
CA ALA A 199 -23.20 9.62 25.03
C ALA A 199 -23.63 10.18 23.65
N GLY A 200 -24.65 9.59 23.01
CA GLY A 200 -25.22 10.10 21.75
C GLY A 200 -24.51 9.60 20.49
N PHE A 201 -23.67 8.56 20.59
CA PHE A 201 -22.98 7.99 19.44
C PHE A 201 -23.54 6.62 19.05
N GLU A 202 -23.63 6.36 17.75
CA GLU A 202 -24.12 5.09 17.20
C GLU A 202 -22.98 4.33 16.51
N LEU A 203 -22.76 3.07 16.92
CA LEU A 203 -21.90 2.14 16.19
C LEU A 203 -22.70 1.46 15.08
N THR A 204 -22.24 1.56 13.83
CA THR A 204 -22.82 0.83 12.69
C THR A 204 -21.73 0.30 11.76
N THR A 205 -22.12 -0.49 10.76
CA THR A 205 -21.19 -1.05 9.77
C THR A 205 -20.83 -0.02 8.70
N LEU A 206 -19.65 -0.15 8.10
CA LEU A 206 -19.31 0.63 6.91
C LEU A 206 -20.30 0.36 5.76
N GLN A 207 -20.86 -0.85 5.68
CA GLN A 207 -21.91 -1.22 4.71
C GLN A 207 -23.13 -0.30 4.76
N ALA A 208 -23.50 0.21 5.94
CA ALA A 208 -24.58 1.17 6.09
C ALA A 208 -24.25 2.53 5.44
N MET A 209 -22.95 2.85 5.28
CA MET A 209 -22.46 4.07 4.64
C MET A 209 -22.25 3.93 3.12
N ALA A 210 -22.55 2.78 2.52
CA ALA A 210 -22.28 2.52 1.10
C ALA A 210 -22.93 3.53 0.12
N ARG A 211 -23.99 4.22 0.55
CA ARG A 211 -24.66 5.28 -0.24
C ARG A 211 -24.29 6.71 0.20
N ARG A 212 -23.41 6.86 1.18
CA ARG A 212 -22.97 8.14 1.78
C ARG A 212 -21.53 8.45 1.37
N ARG A 213 -21.26 8.42 0.07
CA ARG A 213 -19.91 8.60 -0.51
C ARG A 213 -19.28 9.94 -0.14
N ASP A 214 -20.07 11.02 -0.15
CA ASP A 214 -19.59 12.35 0.18
C ASP A 214 -19.16 12.42 1.64
N ASP A 215 -19.95 11.86 2.56
CA ASP A 215 -19.64 11.82 4.00
C ASP A 215 -18.38 11.00 4.31
N LEU A 216 -18.15 9.90 3.58
CA LEU A 216 -16.91 9.13 3.67
C LEU A 216 -15.70 9.93 3.19
N THR A 217 -15.87 10.69 2.09
CA THR A 217 -14.81 11.56 1.55
C THR A 217 -14.48 12.67 2.54
N GLU A 218 -15.51 13.36 3.07
CA GLU A 218 -15.36 14.43 4.06
C GLU A 218 -14.68 13.91 5.33
N PHE A 219 -15.06 12.71 5.80
CA PHE A 219 -14.42 12.10 6.96
C PHE A 219 -12.93 11.84 6.74
N TYR A 220 -12.53 11.24 5.60
CA TYR A 220 -11.10 10.97 5.34
C TYR A 220 -10.26 12.24 5.28
N GLU A 221 -10.80 13.31 4.68
CA GLU A 221 -10.16 14.62 4.66
C GLU A 221 -10.04 15.20 6.08
N ALA A 222 -11.15 15.24 6.83
CA ALA A 222 -11.19 15.83 8.17
C ALA A 222 -10.41 15.02 9.22
N ALA A 223 -10.30 13.70 9.05
CA ALA A 223 -9.53 12.82 9.90
C ALA A 223 -8.01 12.91 9.64
N GLY A 224 -7.59 13.61 8.57
CA GLY A 224 -6.19 13.80 8.22
C GLY A 224 -5.56 12.57 7.60
N ALA A 225 -6.29 11.86 6.73
CA ALA A 225 -5.73 10.72 6.00
C ALA A 225 -4.45 11.12 5.25
N TRP A 226 -4.38 12.35 4.73
CA TRP A 226 -3.32 12.83 3.85
C TRP A 226 -2.55 13.99 4.48
N PRO A 227 -1.22 14.09 4.25
CA PRO A 227 -0.43 15.20 4.77
C PRO A 227 -0.92 16.56 4.24
N PRO A 228 -1.11 17.57 5.11
CA PRO A 228 -1.52 18.91 4.69
C PRO A 228 -0.43 19.56 3.82
N GLY A 229 -0.83 20.28 2.76
CA GLY A 229 0.08 21.07 1.92
C GLY A 229 0.83 20.28 0.84
N GLY A 230 0.48 19.02 0.60
CA GLY A 230 0.99 18.26 -0.54
C GLY A 230 0.51 18.83 -1.87
N GLY A 231 1.42 19.11 -2.80
CA GLY A 231 1.08 19.52 -4.17
C GLY A 231 0.25 18.49 -4.95
N ASN A 232 0.17 17.25 -4.46
CA ASN A 232 -0.68 16.19 -5.01
C ASN A 232 -2.01 16.13 -4.25
N ARG A 233 -3.03 16.83 -4.78
CA ARG A 233 -4.38 16.77 -4.21
C ARG A 233 -5.03 15.43 -4.56
N ILE A 234 -5.19 14.56 -3.58
CA ILE A 234 -6.02 13.35 -3.70
C ILE A 234 -7.47 13.77 -3.91
N THR A 235 -8.09 13.26 -4.97
CA THR A 235 -9.49 13.55 -5.28
C THR A 235 -10.43 12.55 -4.61
N ALA A 236 -11.71 12.90 -4.47
CA ALA A 236 -12.76 11.99 -4.02
C ALA A 236 -12.89 10.73 -4.91
N GLU A 237 -12.50 10.81 -6.18
CA GLU A 237 -12.48 9.68 -7.09
C GLU A 237 -11.28 8.77 -6.84
N ASP A 238 -10.09 9.34 -6.64
CA ASP A 238 -8.91 8.54 -6.28
C ASP A 238 -9.16 7.76 -4.98
N LEU A 239 -9.69 8.45 -3.97
CA LEU A 239 -10.08 7.87 -2.68
C LEU A 239 -11.06 6.70 -2.87
N TRP A 240 -12.13 6.92 -3.63
CA TRP A 240 -13.16 5.91 -3.85
C TRP A 240 -12.61 4.66 -4.55
N ARG A 241 -11.86 4.85 -5.64
CA ARG A 241 -11.26 3.75 -6.39
C ARG A 241 -10.24 2.98 -5.58
N PHE A 242 -9.39 3.67 -4.83
CA PHE A 242 -8.28 3.04 -4.12
C PHE A 242 -8.74 2.34 -2.82
N ILE A 243 -9.65 2.95 -2.07
CA ILE A 243 -10.08 2.46 -0.75
C ILE A 243 -11.38 1.66 -0.85
N PHE A 244 -12.42 2.24 -1.42
CA PHE A 244 -13.79 1.72 -1.31
C PHE A 244 -14.16 0.70 -2.41
N GLU A 245 -13.49 0.75 -3.56
CA GLU A 245 -13.58 -0.29 -4.61
C GLU A 245 -12.58 -1.43 -4.41
N ARG A 246 -11.79 -1.39 -3.33
CA ARG A 246 -10.82 -2.42 -2.99
C ARG A 246 -11.56 -3.76 -2.77
N PRO A 247 -11.23 -4.83 -3.51
CA PRO A 247 -12.06 -6.05 -3.56
C PRO A 247 -12.05 -6.86 -2.27
N ASP A 248 -11.01 -6.69 -1.44
CA ASP A 248 -10.86 -7.31 -0.13
C ASP A 248 -11.35 -6.41 1.01
N LEU A 249 -11.83 -5.18 0.77
CA LEU A 249 -12.49 -4.37 1.80
C LEU A 249 -13.77 -5.07 2.30
N SER A 250 -13.83 -5.37 3.59
CA SER A 250 -15.02 -5.95 4.21
C SER A 250 -15.95 -4.82 4.67
N TRP A 251 -16.95 -4.48 3.87
CA TRP A 251 -17.95 -3.48 4.22
C TRP A 251 -18.76 -3.84 5.48
N ASP A 252 -19.03 -5.13 5.68
CA ASP A 252 -19.73 -5.69 6.84
C ASP A 252 -18.82 -5.94 8.05
N GLY A 253 -17.51 -6.10 7.81
CA GLY A 253 -16.49 -6.31 8.84
C GLY A 253 -15.76 -5.04 9.26
N SER A 254 -16.05 -3.92 8.61
CA SER A 254 -15.59 -2.58 8.96
C SER A 254 -16.69 -1.83 9.68
N PHE A 255 -16.31 -0.98 10.64
CA PHE A 255 -17.25 -0.29 11.51
C PHE A 255 -17.00 1.21 11.53
N VAL A 256 -18.09 1.95 11.70
CA VAL A 256 -18.11 3.40 11.81
C VAL A 256 -18.90 3.82 13.03
N ILE A 257 -18.60 5.02 13.53
CA ILE A 257 -19.35 5.64 14.61
C ILE A 257 -19.94 6.96 14.12
N LEU A 258 -21.23 7.14 14.32
CA LEU A 258 -21.99 8.33 13.99
C LEU A 258 -22.30 9.13 15.26
N ASP A 259 -22.39 10.46 15.17
CA ASP A 259 -22.96 11.30 16.23
C ASP A 259 -24.49 11.41 16.13
N GLU A 260 -25.11 12.17 17.05
CA GLU A 260 -26.57 12.38 17.11
C GLU A 260 -27.15 13.02 15.83
N GLN A 261 -26.32 13.73 15.05
CA GLN A 261 -26.70 14.34 13.79
C GLN A 261 -26.47 13.40 12.59
N GLY A 262 -25.96 12.19 12.86
CA GLY A 262 -25.63 11.19 11.85
C GLY A 262 -24.31 11.44 11.13
N ARG A 263 -23.46 12.38 11.59
CA ARG A 263 -22.15 12.64 11.00
C ARG A 263 -21.20 11.50 11.35
N LEU A 264 -20.42 11.05 10.38
CA LEU A 264 -19.35 10.07 10.59
C LEU A 264 -18.21 10.70 11.39
N VAL A 265 -17.91 10.16 12.57
CA VAL A 265 -16.89 10.71 13.48
C VAL A 265 -15.75 9.76 13.82
N SER A 266 -15.90 8.46 13.56
CA SER A 266 -14.82 7.48 13.68
C SER A 266 -15.02 6.30 12.73
N LEU A 267 -13.92 5.69 12.28
CA LEU A 267 -13.90 4.54 11.39
C LEU A 267 -12.79 3.57 11.80
N ALA A 268 -13.06 2.28 11.69
CA ALA A 268 -12.09 1.18 11.72
C ALA A 268 -12.35 0.27 10.52
N SER A 269 -11.47 0.29 9.51
CA SER A 269 -11.57 -0.55 8.31
C SER A 269 -10.81 -1.87 8.46
N LEU A 270 -11.38 -2.90 7.86
CA LEU A 270 -10.82 -4.24 7.81
C LEU A 270 -10.84 -4.74 6.36
N VAL A 271 -9.70 -5.22 5.89
CA VAL A 271 -9.59 -5.96 4.62
C VAL A 271 -9.41 -7.45 4.91
N VAL A 272 -10.05 -8.32 4.14
CA VAL A 272 -10.25 -9.72 4.50
C VAL A 272 -9.96 -10.65 3.32
N ASP A 273 -9.06 -11.60 3.55
CA ASP A 273 -8.86 -12.78 2.70
C ASP A 273 -9.59 -13.95 3.36
N ARG A 274 -10.83 -14.17 2.93
CA ARG A 274 -11.66 -15.26 3.45
C ARG A 274 -11.09 -16.64 3.11
N ALA A 275 -10.41 -16.80 1.98
CA ALA A 275 -9.86 -18.08 1.55
C ALA A 275 -8.75 -18.54 2.49
N ASN A 276 -7.89 -17.60 2.92
CA ASN A 276 -6.81 -17.87 3.87
C ASN A 276 -7.18 -17.59 5.34
N ARG A 277 -8.43 -17.17 5.60
CA ARG A 277 -8.94 -16.81 6.93
C ARG A 277 -8.07 -15.77 7.63
N ARG A 278 -7.63 -14.78 6.85
CA ARG A 278 -6.70 -13.73 7.28
C ARG A 278 -7.31 -12.37 7.03
N ALA A 279 -7.00 -11.40 7.88
CA ALA A 279 -7.41 -10.02 7.68
C ALA A 279 -6.27 -9.06 8.06
N GLU A 280 -6.46 -7.80 7.71
CA GLU A 280 -5.56 -6.71 8.07
C GLU A 280 -6.43 -5.54 8.55
N ASN A 281 -6.08 -4.95 9.69
CA ASN A 281 -6.62 -3.64 10.03
C ASN A 281 -5.93 -2.63 9.14
N ASP A 282 -6.71 -2.06 8.24
CA ASP A 282 -6.21 -1.14 7.23
C ASP A 282 -6.06 0.25 7.85
N TRP A 283 -7.15 0.99 8.04
CA TRP A 283 -7.11 2.34 8.60
C TRP A 283 -8.08 2.51 9.76
N THR A 284 -7.63 3.17 10.83
CA THR A 284 -8.46 3.52 11.98
C THR A 284 -8.25 4.98 12.34
N ALA A 285 -9.35 5.75 12.35
CA ALA A 285 -9.29 7.17 12.65
C ALA A 285 -10.51 7.64 13.46
N THR A 286 -10.29 8.71 14.21
CA THR A 286 -11.33 9.45 14.94
C THR A 286 -11.10 10.94 14.69
N LEU A 287 -12.17 11.67 14.37
CA LEU A 287 -12.09 13.11 14.12
C LEU A 287 -11.53 13.86 15.34
N PRO A 288 -10.70 14.91 15.14
CA PRO A 288 -10.01 15.60 16.23
C PRO A 288 -10.90 16.10 17.38
N ASP A 289 -12.10 16.58 17.06
CA ASP A 289 -13.08 17.17 17.98
C ASP A 289 -13.73 16.16 18.93
N VAL A 290 -13.69 14.86 18.60
CA VAL A 290 -14.28 13.78 19.43
C VAL A 290 -13.25 12.76 19.94
N ARG A 291 -11.95 13.05 19.83
CA ARG A 291 -10.89 12.20 20.40
C ARG A 291 -10.99 12.14 21.93
N GLY A 292 -10.34 11.12 22.52
CA GLY A 292 -10.37 10.88 23.97
C GLY A 292 -11.64 10.19 24.48
N ARG A 293 -12.62 9.93 23.60
CA ARG A 293 -13.89 9.24 23.92
C ARG A 293 -13.89 7.74 23.63
N ARG A 294 -12.71 7.16 23.38
CA ARG A 294 -12.52 5.71 23.11
C ARG A 294 -13.31 5.17 21.90
N LEU A 295 -13.74 6.02 20.97
CA LEU A 295 -14.51 5.62 19.78
C LEU A 295 -13.74 4.65 18.86
N ALA A 296 -12.47 4.93 18.56
CA ALA A 296 -11.62 4.01 17.79
C ALA A 296 -11.48 2.62 18.45
N LEU A 297 -11.46 2.57 19.79
CA LEU A 297 -11.39 1.31 20.54
C LEU A 297 -12.69 0.52 20.39
N LEU A 298 -13.86 1.16 20.50
CA LEU A 298 -15.13 0.50 20.22
C LEU A 298 -15.18 -0.07 18.80
N GLY A 299 -14.76 0.73 17.80
CA GLY A 299 -14.66 0.29 16.41
C GLY A 299 -13.75 -0.94 16.25
N LYS A 300 -12.55 -0.92 16.84
CA LYS A 300 -11.63 -2.07 16.83
C LYS A 300 -12.19 -3.30 17.53
N LEU A 301 -12.85 -3.16 18.67
CA LEU A 301 -13.48 -4.31 19.34
C LEU A 301 -14.61 -4.90 18.48
N ALA A 302 -15.36 -4.05 17.76
CA ALA A 302 -16.38 -4.52 16.82
C ALA A 302 -15.77 -5.30 15.64
N THR A 303 -14.67 -4.82 15.03
CA THR A 303 -13.97 -5.54 13.97
C THR A 303 -13.42 -6.88 14.48
N LEU A 304 -12.85 -6.92 15.68
CA LEU A 304 -12.35 -8.15 16.31
C LEU A 304 -13.46 -9.17 16.57
N ARG A 305 -14.60 -8.73 17.13
CA ARG A 305 -15.76 -9.58 17.36
C ARG A 305 -16.29 -10.15 16.04
N TRP A 306 -16.45 -9.29 15.03
CA TRP A 306 -16.88 -9.72 13.70
C TRP A 306 -15.91 -10.73 13.09
N ALA A 307 -14.60 -10.48 13.17
CA ALA A 307 -13.58 -11.34 12.58
C ALA A 307 -13.56 -12.72 13.26
N ARG A 308 -13.71 -12.77 14.58
CA ARG A 308 -13.87 -14.02 15.34
C ARG A 308 -15.05 -14.84 14.83
N ASP A 309 -16.20 -14.20 14.68
CA ASP A 309 -17.46 -14.84 14.30
C ASP A 309 -17.46 -15.25 12.81
N ALA A 310 -16.79 -14.47 11.96
CA ALA A 310 -16.52 -14.78 10.55
C ALA A 310 -15.45 -15.88 10.36
N GLY A 311 -14.86 -16.38 11.46
CA GLY A 311 -13.89 -17.47 11.45
C GLY A 311 -12.49 -17.05 10.98
N ILE A 312 -12.13 -15.77 11.04
CA ILE A 312 -10.76 -15.30 10.79
C ILE A 312 -9.82 -15.88 11.87
N ARG A 313 -8.58 -16.18 11.47
CA ARG A 313 -7.55 -16.82 12.31
C ARG A 313 -6.40 -15.90 12.65
N GLU A 314 -6.15 -14.90 11.81
CA GLU A 314 -5.09 -13.93 12.01
C GLU A 314 -5.52 -12.58 11.47
N ILE A 315 -5.30 -11.54 12.26
CA ILE A 315 -5.40 -10.14 11.86
C ILE A 315 -4.03 -9.52 12.03
N VAL A 316 -3.50 -8.92 10.97
CA VAL A 316 -2.26 -8.13 11.03
C VAL A 316 -2.53 -6.64 11.03
N THR A 317 -1.56 -5.88 11.52
CA THR A 317 -1.57 -4.41 11.51
C THR A 317 -0.13 -3.92 11.56
N ALA A 318 0.11 -2.77 10.95
CA ALA A 318 1.35 -2.02 11.08
C ALA A 318 1.08 -0.69 11.82
N ASN A 319 2.05 -0.22 12.60
CA ASN A 319 2.00 1.07 13.27
C ASN A 319 3.40 1.63 13.43
N ASP A 320 3.56 2.94 13.22
CA ASP A 320 4.81 3.66 13.51
C ASP A 320 5.37 3.30 14.88
N ASP A 321 6.69 3.14 14.96
CA ASP A 321 7.39 2.77 16.19
C ASP A 321 7.32 3.84 17.29
N ASP A 322 7.00 5.09 16.92
CA ASP A 322 6.79 6.22 17.83
C ASP A 322 5.32 6.43 18.24
N ASN A 323 4.37 5.69 17.66
CA ASN A 323 2.94 5.78 17.98
C ASN A 323 2.58 4.99 19.25
N VAL A 324 3.16 5.40 20.38
CA VAL A 324 2.98 4.78 21.71
C VAL A 324 1.51 4.56 22.08
N PRO A 325 0.56 5.51 21.85
CA PRO A 325 -0.85 5.28 22.16
C PRO A 325 -1.46 4.09 21.41
N MET A 326 -1.17 3.97 20.10
CA MET A 326 -1.73 2.88 19.29
C MET A 326 -1.06 1.54 19.61
N LEU A 327 0.25 1.54 19.88
CA LEU A 327 0.97 0.34 20.32
C LEU A 327 0.44 -0.18 21.67
N THR A 328 0.19 0.72 22.62
CA THR A 328 -0.43 0.38 23.92
C THR A 328 -1.83 -0.19 23.74
N LEU A 329 -2.63 0.42 22.85
CA LEU A 329 -3.97 -0.06 22.53
C LEU A 329 -3.94 -1.47 21.94
N ASN A 330 -3.06 -1.72 20.96
CA ASN A 330 -2.93 -3.02 20.32
C ASN A 330 -2.48 -4.10 21.31
N GLN A 331 -1.50 -3.81 22.17
CA GLN A 331 -1.09 -4.74 23.23
C GLN A 331 -2.26 -5.11 24.16
N ARG A 332 -3.07 -4.12 24.56
CA ARG A 332 -4.26 -4.34 25.38
C ARG A 332 -5.29 -5.24 24.68
N LEU A 333 -5.47 -5.08 23.37
CA LEU A 333 -6.36 -5.91 22.56
C LEU A 333 -5.81 -7.33 22.31
N GLY A 334 -4.57 -7.62 22.72
CA GLY A 334 -3.93 -8.92 22.58
C GLY A 334 -3.03 -9.06 21.36
N TYR A 335 -2.78 -7.98 20.60
CA TYR A 335 -1.82 -8.03 19.49
C TYR A 335 -0.42 -8.32 20.01
N ARG A 336 0.23 -9.30 19.37
CA ARG A 336 1.63 -9.64 19.60
C ARG A 336 2.48 -9.04 18.49
N ARG A 337 3.47 -8.25 18.87
CA ARG A 337 4.49 -7.74 17.94
C ARG A 337 5.25 -8.92 17.32
N LEU A 338 5.39 -8.88 15.99
CA LEU A 338 6.11 -9.89 15.21
C LEU A 338 7.55 -9.42 14.95
N TYR A 339 7.69 -8.31 14.23
CA TYR A 339 8.98 -7.77 13.82
C TYR A 339 8.86 -6.25 13.55
N ALA A 340 10.00 -5.60 13.33
CA ALA A 340 10.03 -4.23 12.84
C ALA A 340 10.19 -4.27 11.31
N GLN A 341 9.29 -3.60 10.60
CA GLN A 341 9.47 -3.30 9.19
C GLN A 341 10.20 -1.96 9.11
N VAL A 342 11.21 -1.86 8.25
CA VAL A 342 12.02 -0.65 8.13
C VAL A 342 11.86 -0.06 6.74
N GLU A 343 11.47 1.21 6.66
CA GLU A 343 11.54 1.97 5.41
C GLU A 343 12.98 2.44 5.22
N LEU A 344 13.54 2.16 4.05
CA LEU A 344 14.81 2.72 3.61
C LEU A 344 14.60 3.61 2.40
N ALA A 345 15.41 4.65 2.29
CA ALA A 345 15.35 5.59 1.19
C ALA A 345 16.73 5.89 0.59
N ARG A 346 16.72 6.29 -0.68
CA ARG A 346 17.90 6.77 -1.39
C ARG A 346 17.53 7.88 -2.37
N ALA A 347 18.33 8.93 -2.42
CA ALA A 347 18.22 9.95 -3.47
C ALA A 347 18.56 9.34 -4.85
N LEU A 348 17.92 9.80 -5.92
CA LEU A 348 18.26 9.42 -7.31
C LEU A 348 19.17 10.42 -8.00
#